data_AF-A0AA39IV71-F1
#
_entry.id   AF-A0AA39IV71-F1
#
_cell.length_a   1.000
_cell.length_b   1.000
_cell.length_c   1.000
_cell.angle_alpha   90.00
_cell.angle_beta   90.00
_cell.angle_gamma   90.00
#
_symmetry.space_group_name_H-M   'P 1'
#
loop_
_entity.id
_entity.type
_entity.pdbx_description
1 polymer ?
#
loop_
_entity_poly.entity_id
_entity_poly.type
_entity_poly.pdbx_seq_one_letter_code
_entity_poly.pdbx_strand_id
1 'polypeptide(L)'
;RTLELIRRTADLIHTSLATETLPSTRGTYSALNFKESEPEREYAVDELLALGFSEVPWEGFDPRLIVDNKGQIVAVIAGQPHDPSYSAACMDAHDEIMQEGAAANFCKASSHHRGRFPAVNVGISYGKGQRVPSRLQNGALAAIVNRLIGSEAVMRMATYASATYNLWAPRLHRHYEEHLTALYDKVPHLRPNFPHSTFPCAAFNFG
;
A
#
# COMPACT_ATOMS: atom_id res chain seq x y z
N ARG A 1 15.51 4.70 19.91
CA ARG A 1 15.11 4.07 21.19
C ARG A 1 13.87 3.20 21.03
N THR A 2 12.73 3.71 20.53
CA THR A 2 11.50 2.92 20.30
C THR A 2 11.65 1.82 19.24
N LEU A 3 12.18 2.12 18.05
CA LEU A 3 12.40 1.12 17.00
C LEU A 3 13.38 0.01 17.40
N GLU A 4 14.40 0.35 18.17
CA GLU A 4 15.40 -0.60 18.63
C GLU A 4 14.85 -1.52 19.72
N LEU A 5 13.95 -1.00 20.56
CA LEU A 5 13.19 -1.80 21.52
C LEU A 5 12.24 -2.75 20.78
N ILE A 6 11.49 -2.26 19.80
CA ILE A 6 10.57 -3.10 19.02
C ILE A 6 11.34 -4.18 18.25
N ARG A 7 12.50 -3.88 17.66
CA ARG A 7 13.35 -4.90 17.01
C ARG A 7 13.83 -5.99 17.96
N ARG A 8 13.97 -5.70 19.25
CA ARG A 8 14.40 -6.68 20.26
C ARG A 8 13.24 -7.52 20.80
N THR A 9 12.01 -7.03 20.67
CA THR A 9 10.82 -7.69 21.21
C THR A 9 9.90 -8.28 20.14
N ALA A 10 10.03 -7.87 18.88
CA ALA A 10 9.20 -8.34 17.78
C ALA A 10 9.71 -9.69 17.24
N ASP A 11 8.77 -10.61 17.01
CA ASP A 11 9.05 -11.90 16.40
C ASP A 11 9.42 -11.73 14.92
N LEU A 12 10.72 -11.90 14.64
CA LEU A 12 11.29 -11.79 13.30
C LEU A 12 10.99 -13.03 12.46
N ILE A 13 10.63 -12.79 11.20
CA ILE A 13 10.52 -13.81 10.15
C ILE A 13 11.81 -13.73 9.34
N HIS A 14 12.68 -14.71 9.55
CA HIS A 14 13.96 -14.80 8.84
C HIS A 14 13.76 -15.39 7.45
N THR A 15 14.37 -14.78 6.45
CA THR A 15 14.37 -15.27 5.07
C THR A 15 15.79 -15.48 4.57
N SER A 16 15.94 -16.32 3.54
CA SER A 16 17.20 -16.49 2.82
C SER A 16 17.47 -15.39 1.79
N LEU A 17 16.57 -14.39 1.69
CA LEU A 17 16.66 -13.32 0.71
C LEU A 17 17.97 -12.54 0.86
N ALA A 18 18.66 -12.30 -0.26
CA ALA A 18 19.82 -11.41 -0.31
C ALA A 18 19.41 -10.10 -1.01
N THR A 19 18.93 -9.13 -0.24
CA THR A 19 18.35 -7.87 -0.77
C THR A 19 19.31 -7.13 -1.69
N GLU A 20 20.60 -7.13 -1.36
CA GLU A 20 21.66 -6.46 -2.13
C GLU A 20 21.89 -7.03 -3.53
N THR A 21 21.44 -8.25 -3.78
CA THR A 21 21.56 -8.91 -5.09
C THR A 21 20.32 -8.72 -5.97
N LEU A 22 19.25 -8.11 -5.42
CA LEU A 22 18.00 -7.97 -6.16
C LEU A 22 18.18 -7.00 -7.33
N PRO A 23 17.71 -7.37 -8.53
CA PRO A 23 17.89 -6.55 -9.70
C PRO A 23 16.97 -5.33 -9.67
N SER A 24 17.52 -4.15 -9.93
CA SER A 24 16.76 -2.91 -10.07
C SER A 24 16.97 -2.27 -11.45
N THR A 25 16.01 -1.45 -11.85
CA THR A 25 16.18 -0.52 -12.98
C THR A 25 17.36 0.44 -12.71
N ARG A 26 17.88 1.09 -13.76
CA ARG A 26 19.00 2.06 -13.63
C ARG A 26 18.71 3.20 -12.66
N GLY A 27 17.44 3.55 -12.47
CA GLY A 27 17.03 4.58 -11.51
C GLY A 27 16.97 4.09 -10.07
N THR A 28 17.11 2.78 -9.80
CA THR A 28 17.02 2.13 -8.48
C THR A 28 15.69 2.29 -7.73
N TYR A 29 14.74 3.06 -8.27
CA TYR A 29 13.39 3.26 -7.73
C TYR A 29 12.40 2.14 -8.08
N SER A 30 12.77 1.22 -8.97
CA SER A 30 11.92 0.10 -9.36
C SER A 30 12.74 -1.17 -9.52
N ALA A 31 12.24 -2.28 -8.98
CA ALA A 31 12.77 -3.62 -9.22
C ALA A 31 12.60 -4.00 -10.70
N LEU A 32 13.45 -4.90 -11.21
CA LEU A 32 13.19 -5.53 -12.50
C LEU A 32 12.05 -6.54 -12.35
N ASN A 33 11.12 -6.54 -13.31
CA ASN A 33 10.01 -7.48 -13.30
C ASN A 33 10.53 -8.90 -13.49
N PHE A 34 10.18 -9.78 -12.56
CA PHE A 34 10.25 -11.21 -12.77
C PHE A 34 9.06 -11.63 -13.64
N LYS A 35 9.31 -12.38 -14.72
CA LYS A 35 8.22 -12.94 -15.55
C LYS A 35 7.74 -14.23 -14.91
N GLU A 36 6.61 -14.15 -14.25
CA GLU A 36 5.89 -15.32 -13.77
C GLU A 36 5.15 -15.99 -14.94
N SER A 37 5.20 -17.32 -15.01
CA SER A 37 4.60 -18.10 -16.10
C SER A 37 3.08 -18.18 -16.00
N GLU A 38 2.54 -18.20 -14.78
CA GLU A 38 1.10 -18.37 -14.49
C GLU A 38 0.64 -17.36 -13.43
N PRO A 39 0.62 -16.05 -13.75
CA PRO A 39 0.33 -15.00 -12.77
C PRO A 39 -1.12 -14.97 -12.26
N GLU A 40 -2.02 -15.74 -12.87
CA GLU A 40 -3.44 -15.83 -12.50
C GLU A 40 -3.77 -17.16 -11.81
N ARG A 41 -2.78 -18.03 -11.58
CA ARG A 41 -3.03 -19.31 -10.91
C ARG A 41 -3.27 -19.09 -9.42
N GLU A 42 -4.42 -19.56 -8.95
CA GLU A 42 -4.70 -19.72 -7.53
C GLU A 42 -4.02 -20.99 -7.03
N TYR A 43 -3.40 -20.90 -5.85
CA TYR A 43 -2.77 -22.03 -5.18
C TYR A 43 -3.52 -22.33 -3.89
N ALA A 44 -3.84 -23.59 -3.68
CA ALA A 44 -4.26 -24.05 -2.37
C ALA A 44 -3.07 -24.02 -1.39
N VAL A 45 -3.38 -24.00 -0.09
CA VAL A 45 -2.37 -23.86 0.97
C VAL A 45 -1.39 -25.04 0.94
N ASP A 46 -1.88 -26.27 0.75
CA ASP A 46 -1.08 -27.48 0.61
C ASP A 46 -0.15 -27.44 -0.60
N GLU A 47 -0.58 -26.86 -1.72
CA GLU A 47 0.29 -26.63 -2.89
C GLU A 47 1.44 -25.66 -2.55
N LEU A 48 1.15 -24.55 -1.84
CA LEU A 48 2.18 -23.61 -1.42
C LEU A 48 3.18 -24.26 -0.46
N LEU A 49 2.70 -25.06 0.49
CA LEU A 49 3.56 -25.81 1.39
C LEU A 49 4.44 -26.81 0.61
N ALA A 50 3.90 -27.50 -0.39
CA ALA A 50 4.65 -28.40 -1.25
C ALA A 50 5.69 -27.66 -2.11
N LEU A 51 5.45 -26.39 -2.45
CA LEU A 51 6.40 -25.50 -3.12
C LEU A 51 7.48 -24.92 -2.18
N GLY A 52 7.43 -25.25 -0.88
CA GLY A 52 8.40 -24.82 0.12
C GLY A 52 8.09 -23.46 0.75
N PHE A 53 6.89 -22.92 0.56
CA PHE A 53 6.42 -21.78 1.36
C PHE A 53 6.21 -22.20 2.81
N SER A 54 6.23 -21.21 3.70
CA SER A 54 5.98 -21.41 5.13
C SER A 54 4.79 -20.58 5.56
N GLU A 55 3.91 -21.18 6.36
CA GLU A 55 2.85 -20.45 7.02
C GLU A 55 3.40 -19.64 8.19
N VAL A 56 2.91 -18.42 8.30
CA VAL A 56 3.24 -17.52 9.40
C VAL A 56 1.94 -17.24 10.16
N PRO A 57 1.71 -17.88 11.33
CA PRO A 57 0.51 -17.62 12.11
C PRO A 57 0.54 -16.16 12.59
N TRP A 58 -0.59 -15.47 12.43
CA TRP A 58 -0.70 -14.07 12.77
C TRP A 58 -2.15 -13.64 13.04
N GLU A 59 -2.38 -13.12 14.25
CA GLU A 59 -3.70 -12.68 14.71
C GLU A 59 -4.11 -11.29 14.20
N GLY A 60 -3.23 -10.58 13.50
CA GLY A 60 -3.55 -9.25 12.95
C GLY A 60 -3.30 -8.05 13.88
N PHE A 61 -2.80 -8.29 15.10
CA PHE A 61 -2.59 -7.23 16.10
C PHE A 61 -1.15 -6.74 16.15
N ASP A 62 -0.23 -7.61 16.52
CA ASP A 62 1.17 -7.25 16.71
C ASP A 62 1.93 -7.23 15.40
N PRO A 63 2.91 -6.32 15.24
CA PRO A 63 3.69 -6.25 14.01
C PRO A 63 4.60 -7.49 13.86
N ARG A 64 4.71 -8.00 12.63
CA ARG A 64 5.67 -9.04 12.24
C ARG A 64 6.68 -8.48 11.25
N LEU A 65 7.96 -8.68 11.53
CA LEU A 65 9.05 -8.12 10.72
C LEU A 65 9.65 -9.20 9.85
N ILE A 66 9.70 -8.97 8.55
CA ILE A 66 10.36 -9.87 7.61
C ILE A 66 11.75 -9.31 7.36
N VAL A 67 12.77 -10.13 7.65
CA VAL A 67 14.17 -9.75 7.52
C VAL A 67 14.88 -10.60 6.47
N ASP A 68 15.84 -9.97 5.80
CA ASP A 68 16.73 -10.65 4.87
C ASP A 68 17.81 -11.48 5.60
N ASN A 69 18.68 -12.12 4.82
CA ASN A 69 19.74 -12.98 5.36
C ASN A 69 20.81 -12.22 6.17
N LYS A 70 20.78 -10.88 6.19
CA LYS A 70 21.64 -10.01 7.02
C LYS A 70 20.88 -9.34 8.16
N GLY A 71 19.61 -9.68 8.37
CA GLY A 71 18.77 -9.09 9.40
C GLY A 71 18.24 -7.68 9.06
N GLN A 72 18.32 -7.26 7.79
CA GLN A 72 17.70 -6.01 7.35
C GLN A 72 16.20 -6.22 7.16
N ILE A 73 15.39 -5.29 7.67
CA ILE A 73 13.94 -5.33 7.49
C ILE A 73 13.62 -5.02 6.02
N VAL A 74 12.99 -5.98 5.34
CA VAL A 74 12.57 -5.86 3.93
C VAL A 74 11.07 -5.68 3.78
N ALA A 75 10.29 -6.16 4.74
CA ALA A 75 8.85 -5.95 4.80
C ALA A 75 8.36 -5.96 6.25
N VAL A 76 7.25 -5.27 6.48
CA VAL A 76 6.60 -5.21 7.79
C VAL A 76 5.12 -5.49 7.62
N ILE A 77 4.63 -6.49 8.34
CA ILE A 77 3.22 -6.71 8.55
C ILE A 77 2.87 -5.92 9.81
N ALA A 78 2.19 -4.78 9.66
CA ALA A 78 2.13 -3.75 10.70
C ALA A 78 1.15 -4.03 11.84
N GLY A 79 0.13 -4.85 11.58
CA GLY A 79 -0.97 -5.07 12.50
C GLY A 79 -1.95 -3.92 12.52
N GLN A 80 -2.42 -3.59 13.71
CA GLN A 80 -3.38 -2.53 13.93
C GLN A 80 -3.02 -1.69 15.17
N PRO A 81 -3.49 -0.44 15.28
CA PRO A 81 -3.26 0.35 16.48
C PRO A 81 -3.98 -0.28 17.68
N HIS A 82 -3.52 0.07 18.90
CA HIS A 82 -4.19 -0.27 20.16
C HIS A 82 -5.46 0.57 20.36
N ASP A 83 -6.35 0.55 19.37
CA ASP A 83 -7.64 1.21 19.38
C ASP A 83 -8.71 0.19 18.95
N PRO A 84 -9.62 -0.22 19.85
CA PRO A 84 -10.62 -1.22 19.55
C PRO A 84 -11.60 -0.79 18.44
N SER A 85 -11.73 0.50 18.15
CA SER A 85 -12.60 0.99 17.09
C SER A 85 -11.94 0.94 15.71
N TYR A 86 -10.64 0.61 15.61
CA TYR A 86 -9.94 0.60 14.33
C TYR A 86 -10.45 -0.51 13.41
N SER A 87 -10.68 -1.72 13.93
CA SER A 87 -11.22 -2.83 13.15
C SER A 87 -12.61 -2.50 12.58
N ALA A 88 -13.47 -1.85 13.37
CA ALA A 88 -14.76 -1.35 12.89
C ALA A 88 -14.59 -0.35 11.75
N ALA A 89 -13.70 0.63 11.89
CA ALA A 89 -13.42 1.59 10.82
C ALA A 89 -12.87 0.93 9.53
N CYS A 90 -12.09 -0.15 9.64
CA CYS A 90 -11.66 -0.92 8.46
C CYS A 90 -12.84 -1.61 7.76
N MET A 91 -13.81 -2.13 8.53
CA MET A 91 -15.03 -2.72 7.97
C MET A 91 -15.92 -1.64 7.35
N ASP A 92 -16.07 -0.49 7.99
CA ASP A 92 -16.82 0.65 7.43
C ASP A 92 -16.21 1.11 6.09
N ALA A 93 -14.88 1.21 6.03
CA ALA A 93 -14.18 1.55 4.78
C ALA A 93 -14.40 0.48 3.69
N HIS A 94 -14.37 -0.80 4.06
CA HIS A 94 -14.69 -1.89 3.13
C HIS A 94 -16.12 -1.74 2.59
N ASP A 95 -17.10 -1.55 3.47
CA ASP A 95 -18.51 -1.46 3.10
C ASP A 95 -18.79 -0.25 2.22
N GLU A 96 -18.19 0.90 2.54
CA GLU A 96 -18.28 2.10 1.71
C GLU A 96 -17.64 1.90 0.33
N ILE A 97 -16.44 1.29 0.25
CA ILE A 97 -15.79 0.96 -1.03
C ILE A 97 -16.70 0.05 -1.86
N MET A 98 -17.27 -1.00 -1.26
CA MET A 98 -18.12 -1.96 -1.96
C MET A 98 -19.46 -1.33 -2.39
N GLN A 99 -20.08 -0.51 -1.54
CA GLN A 99 -21.32 0.21 -1.86
C GLN A 99 -21.10 1.18 -3.02
N GLU A 100 -20.03 1.95 -2.98
CA GLU A 100 -19.65 2.87 -4.04
C GLU A 100 -19.28 2.13 -5.33
N GLY A 101 -18.63 0.98 -5.21
CA GLY A 101 -18.31 0.09 -6.33
C GLY A 101 -19.54 -0.50 -7.01
N ALA A 102 -20.55 -0.90 -6.24
CA ALA A 102 -21.83 -1.38 -6.78
C ALA A 102 -22.60 -0.27 -7.51
N ALA A 103 -22.50 0.98 -7.03
CA ALA A 103 -23.07 2.15 -7.68
C ALA A 103 -22.26 2.62 -8.90
N ALA A 104 -20.97 2.27 -8.97
CA ALA A 104 -20.13 2.53 -10.11
C ALA A 104 -20.51 1.55 -11.24
N ASN A 105 -21.19 2.05 -12.28
CA ASN A 105 -21.42 1.31 -13.52
C ASN A 105 -20.10 1.08 -14.28
N PHE A 106 -19.21 0.25 -13.75
CA PHE A 106 -17.92 -0.04 -14.35
C PHE A 106 -18.13 -0.73 -15.70
N CYS A 107 -17.71 -0.07 -16.79
CA CYS A 107 -17.92 -0.59 -18.14
C CYS A 107 -17.24 -1.95 -18.37
N LYS A 108 -16.11 -2.23 -17.68
CA LYS A 108 -15.41 -3.52 -17.63
C LYS A 108 -14.60 -3.65 -16.34
N ALA A 109 -14.61 -4.82 -15.70
CA ALA A 109 -13.60 -5.18 -14.72
C ALA A 109 -12.25 -5.35 -15.42
N SER A 110 -11.19 -4.75 -14.87
CA SER A 110 -9.84 -4.92 -15.37
C SER A 110 -9.30 -6.28 -14.89
N SER A 111 -8.58 -7.02 -15.74
CA SER A 111 -7.75 -8.13 -15.23
C SER A 111 -6.44 -7.56 -14.74
N HIS A 112 -6.06 -7.90 -13.51
CA HIS A 112 -4.74 -7.59 -12.94
C HIS A 112 -4.24 -8.79 -12.14
N HIS A 113 -2.95 -8.81 -11.81
CA HIS A 113 -2.30 -9.90 -11.05
C HIS A 113 -2.98 -10.29 -9.73
N ARG A 114 -3.87 -9.45 -9.20
CA ARG A 114 -4.60 -9.68 -7.93
C ARG A 114 -6.02 -10.23 -8.12
N GLY A 115 -6.41 -10.58 -9.34
CA GLY A 115 -7.75 -11.07 -9.68
C GLY A 115 -8.48 -10.20 -10.69
N ARG A 116 -9.79 -10.41 -10.82
CA ARG A 116 -10.63 -9.69 -11.79
C ARG A 116 -11.64 -8.81 -11.06
N PHE A 117 -11.22 -7.58 -10.77
CA PHE A 117 -12.11 -6.57 -10.18
C PHE A 117 -11.85 -5.18 -10.76
N PRO A 118 -12.83 -4.26 -10.68
CA PRO A 118 -12.59 -2.86 -10.99
C PRO A 118 -11.61 -2.25 -9.98
N ALA A 119 -10.67 -1.45 -10.48
CA ALA A 119 -9.74 -0.70 -9.64
C ALA A 119 -9.58 0.72 -10.17
N VAL A 120 -9.58 1.70 -9.25
CA VAL A 120 -9.49 3.13 -9.60
C VAL A 120 -8.35 3.77 -8.83
N ASN A 121 -7.38 4.30 -9.56
CA ASN A 121 -6.29 5.09 -8.98
C ASN A 121 -6.70 6.55 -8.82
N VAL A 122 -6.32 7.17 -7.72
CA VAL A 122 -6.51 8.59 -7.44
C VAL A 122 -5.30 9.22 -6.81
N GLY A 123 -5.06 10.48 -7.12
CA GLY A 123 -3.96 11.26 -6.57
C GLY A 123 -3.02 11.71 -7.66
N ILE A 124 -1.76 11.89 -7.30
CA ILE A 124 -0.76 12.52 -8.14
C ILE A 124 0.00 11.46 -8.92
N SER A 125 0.10 11.69 -10.22
CA SER A 125 0.88 10.89 -11.14
C SER A 125 1.96 11.77 -11.77
N TYR A 126 3.13 11.18 -11.92
CA TYR A 126 4.22 11.70 -12.73
C TYR A 126 4.90 10.52 -13.43
N GLY A 127 4.79 10.46 -14.76
CA GLY A 127 5.29 9.36 -15.57
C GLY A 127 4.49 9.16 -16.86
N LYS A 128 4.77 8.06 -17.60
CA LYS A 128 4.05 7.69 -18.83
C LYS A 128 4.01 8.80 -19.92
N GLY A 129 5.08 9.60 -20.02
CA GLY A 129 5.19 10.70 -20.99
C GLY A 129 4.67 12.06 -20.51
N GLN A 130 4.18 12.15 -19.27
CA GLN A 130 3.83 13.43 -18.65
C GLN A 130 5.09 14.29 -18.45
N ARG A 131 5.01 15.58 -18.81
CA ARG A 131 6.08 16.56 -18.59
C ARG A 131 5.99 17.28 -17.24
N VAL A 132 4.80 17.26 -16.63
CA VAL A 132 4.51 17.89 -15.34
C VAL A 132 3.68 16.94 -14.50
N PRO A 133 3.86 16.93 -13.17
CA PRO A 133 3.00 16.16 -12.28
C PRO A 133 1.57 16.67 -12.37
N SER A 134 0.62 15.74 -12.33
CA SER A 134 -0.80 16.04 -12.45
C SER A 134 -1.63 15.10 -11.61
N ARG A 135 -2.83 15.53 -11.24
CA ARG A 135 -3.81 14.66 -10.59
C ARG A 135 -4.47 13.75 -11.63
N LEU A 136 -4.62 12.47 -11.29
CA LEU A 136 -5.33 11.49 -12.09
C LEU A 136 -6.78 11.95 -12.34
N GLN A 137 -7.23 11.84 -13.59
CA GLN A 137 -8.58 12.19 -13.98
C GLN A 137 -9.47 10.96 -13.92
N ASN A 138 -10.48 10.99 -13.04
CA ASN A 138 -11.39 9.86 -12.82
C ASN A 138 -12.67 9.94 -13.67
N GLY A 139 -12.87 11.00 -14.46
CA GLY A 139 -14.01 11.14 -15.38
C GLY A 139 -15.36 10.91 -14.70
N ALA A 140 -16.15 9.98 -15.24
CA ALA A 140 -17.46 9.59 -14.69
C ALA A 140 -17.39 9.06 -13.25
N LEU A 141 -16.24 8.57 -12.79
CA LEU A 141 -16.03 8.03 -11.45
C LEU A 141 -15.60 9.10 -10.43
N ALA A 142 -15.43 10.36 -10.84
CA ALA A 142 -14.93 11.41 -9.96
C ALA A 142 -15.81 11.63 -8.72
N ALA A 143 -17.14 11.52 -8.85
CA ALA A 143 -18.06 11.68 -7.72
C ALA A 143 -17.87 10.58 -6.67
N ILE A 144 -17.74 9.33 -7.12
CA ILE A 144 -17.50 8.15 -6.28
C ILE A 144 -16.15 8.26 -5.56
N VAL A 145 -15.10 8.56 -6.33
CA VAL A 145 -13.74 8.72 -5.79
C VAL A 145 -13.67 9.85 -4.75
N ASN A 146 -14.38 10.97 -4.97
CA ASN A 146 -14.41 12.07 -4.01
C ASN A 146 -15.12 11.69 -2.70
N ARG A 147 -16.17 10.85 -2.75
CA ARG A 147 -16.82 10.32 -1.54
C ARG A 147 -15.87 9.42 -0.75
N LEU A 148 -15.20 8.49 -1.43
CA LEU A 148 -14.20 7.63 -0.78
C LEU A 148 -13.01 8.39 -0.21
N ILE A 149 -12.57 9.48 -0.85
CA ILE A 149 -11.54 10.36 -0.30
C ILE A 149 -12.02 11.09 0.96
N GLY A 150 -13.30 11.50 0.99
CA GLY A 150 -13.91 12.20 2.11
C GLY A 150 -14.39 11.29 3.24
N SER A 151 -14.30 9.98 3.09
CA SER A 151 -14.67 8.99 4.10
C SER A 151 -13.76 9.06 5.32
N GLU A 152 -14.34 9.18 6.51
CA GLU A 152 -13.60 9.13 7.77
C GLU A 152 -12.91 7.78 7.98
N ALA A 153 -13.58 6.70 7.59
CA ALA A 153 -13.06 5.34 7.67
C ALA A 153 -11.81 5.16 6.78
N VAL A 154 -11.89 5.60 5.51
CA VAL A 154 -10.74 5.55 4.59
C VAL A 154 -9.61 6.48 5.03
N MET A 155 -9.93 7.71 5.47
CA MET A 155 -8.93 8.65 5.99
C MET A 155 -8.17 8.07 7.18
N ARG A 156 -8.87 7.35 8.06
CA ARG A 156 -8.29 6.69 9.22
C ARG A 156 -7.33 5.56 8.84
N MET A 157 -7.69 4.72 7.86
CA MET A 157 -6.79 3.72 7.31
C MET A 157 -5.53 4.36 6.69
N ALA A 158 -5.70 5.40 5.88
CA ALA A 158 -4.59 6.10 5.24
C ALA A 158 -3.65 6.79 6.24
N THR A 159 -4.21 7.30 7.34
CA THR A 159 -3.45 7.87 8.46
C THR A 159 -2.63 6.80 9.17
N TYR A 160 -3.23 5.65 9.50
CA TYR A 160 -2.51 4.54 10.14
C TYR A 160 -1.41 3.98 9.24
N ALA A 161 -1.67 3.83 7.94
CA ALA A 161 -0.66 3.41 6.97
C ALA A 161 0.53 4.38 6.93
N SER A 162 0.27 5.70 6.95
CA SER A 162 1.33 6.71 6.98
C SER A 162 2.11 6.70 8.30
N ALA A 163 1.42 6.57 9.43
CA ALA A 163 2.06 6.49 10.76
C ALA A 163 2.96 5.25 10.88
N THR A 164 2.48 4.11 10.40
CA THR A 164 3.23 2.86 10.29
C THR A 164 4.46 3.04 9.40
N TYR A 165 4.29 3.69 8.26
CA TYR A 165 5.41 3.95 7.35
C TYR A 165 6.48 4.84 8.00
N ASN A 166 6.07 5.86 8.74
CA ASN A 166 6.99 6.68 9.52
C ASN A 166 7.70 5.88 10.62
N LEU A 167 6.97 5.02 11.32
CA LEU A 167 7.54 4.18 12.37
C LEU A 167 8.65 3.29 11.79
N TRP A 168 8.38 2.57 10.70
CA TRP A 168 9.29 1.54 10.20
C TRP A 168 10.35 2.03 9.21
N ALA A 169 10.06 3.10 8.48
CA ALA A 169 10.94 3.69 7.48
C ALA A 169 11.04 5.23 7.62
N PRO A 170 11.42 5.78 8.79
CA PRO A 170 11.34 7.21 9.08
C PRO A 170 12.15 8.10 8.11
N ARG A 171 13.29 7.60 7.63
CA ARG A 171 14.12 8.30 6.65
C ARG A 171 13.41 8.44 5.30
N LEU A 172 12.71 7.38 4.88
CA LEU A 172 12.00 7.36 3.62
C LEU A 172 10.67 8.12 3.72
N HIS A 173 9.96 8.00 4.85
CA HIS A 173 8.81 8.85 5.15
C HIS A 173 9.18 10.33 5.08
N ARG A 174 10.26 10.75 5.75
CA ARG A 174 10.75 12.14 5.68
C ARG A 174 11.07 12.55 4.24
N HIS A 175 11.72 11.68 3.48
CA HIS A 175 12.00 11.95 2.07
C HIS A 175 10.70 12.22 1.27
N TYR A 176 9.65 11.42 1.48
CA TYR A 176 8.34 11.66 0.86
C TYR A 176 7.75 13.01 1.29
N GLU A 177 7.73 13.28 2.59
CA GLU A 177 7.17 14.51 3.16
C GLU A 177 7.86 15.77 2.62
N GLU A 178 9.19 15.81 2.65
CA GLU A 178 9.99 16.94 2.15
C GLU A 178 9.75 17.20 0.65
N HIS A 179 9.75 16.14 -0.17
CA HIS A 179 9.61 16.29 -1.62
C HIS A 179 8.18 16.60 -2.04
N LEU A 180 7.18 16.03 -1.37
CA LEU A 180 5.78 16.34 -1.64
C LEU A 180 5.40 17.74 -1.16
N THR A 181 5.90 18.18 -0.01
CA THR A 181 5.70 19.57 0.47
C THR A 181 6.28 20.55 -0.54
N ALA A 182 7.53 20.36 -0.95
CA ALA A 182 8.16 21.20 -1.96
C ALA A 182 7.44 21.16 -3.33
N LEU A 183 6.82 20.03 -3.67
CA LEU A 183 5.99 19.90 -4.86
C LEU A 183 4.69 20.71 -4.74
N TYR A 184 4.00 20.65 -3.59
CA TYR A 184 2.77 21.41 -3.35
C TYR A 184 3.01 22.92 -3.34
N ASP A 185 4.13 23.36 -2.76
CA ASP A 185 4.53 24.78 -2.77
C ASP A 185 4.76 25.29 -4.19
N LYS A 186 5.38 24.47 -5.06
CA LYS A 186 5.69 24.83 -6.46
C LYS A 186 4.48 24.68 -7.39
N VAL A 187 3.56 23.79 -7.07
CA VAL A 187 2.43 23.43 -7.93
C VAL A 187 1.13 23.46 -7.11
N PRO A 188 0.59 24.65 -6.79
CA PRO A 188 -0.47 24.81 -5.79
C PRO A 188 -1.82 24.17 -6.13
N HIS A 189 -2.02 23.75 -7.39
CA HIS A 189 -3.24 23.02 -7.79
C HIS A 189 -3.16 21.53 -7.46
N LEU A 190 -1.99 21.01 -7.10
CA LEU A 190 -1.85 19.68 -6.52
C LEU A 190 -2.17 19.75 -5.03
N ARG A 191 -2.80 18.70 -4.54
CA ARG A 191 -3.18 18.55 -3.13
C ARG A 191 -2.95 17.12 -2.67
N PRO A 192 -2.74 16.85 -1.37
CA PRO A 192 -2.79 15.50 -0.82
C PRO A 192 -4.14 14.83 -1.07
N ASN A 193 -4.18 13.50 -0.98
CA ASN A 193 -5.45 12.75 -1.01
C ASN A 193 -6.15 12.82 0.35
N PHE A 194 -5.44 12.50 1.42
CA PHE A 194 -5.99 12.40 2.77
C PHE A 194 -5.24 13.34 3.72
N PRO A 195 -5.92 13.91 4.73
CA PRO A 195 -5.23 14.56 5.83
C PRO A 195 -4.35 13.52 6.55
N HIS A 196 -3.17 13.94 7.01
CA HIS A 196 -2.24 13.10 7.78
C HIS A 196 -1.70 11.85 7.07
N SER A 197 -1.77 11.79 5.73
CA SER A 197 -1.12 10.74 4.94
C SER A 197 -0.06 11.30 4.01
N THR A 198 1.15 10.73 4.04
CA THR A 198 2.23 11.10 3.11
C THR A 198 2.08 10.47 1.73
N PHE A 199 1.11 9.59 1.51
CA PHE A 199 0.96 8.89 0.23
C PHE A 199 0.29 9.80 -0.82
N PRO A 200 0.96 10.09 -1.95
CA PRO A 200 0.44 11.03 -2.95
C PRO A 200 -0.60 10.40 -3.87
N CYS A 201 -0.71 9.07 -3.86
CA CYS A 201 -1.61 8.29 -4.72
C CYS A 201 -2.19 7.11 -3.92
N ALA A 202 -3.42 6.73 -4.23
CA ALA A 202 -4.12 5.59 -3.67
C ALA A 202 -4.84 4.82 -4.77
N ALA A 203 -5.07 3.53 -4.54
CA ALA A 203 -5.86 2.68 -5.42
C ALA A 203 -7.05 2.13 -4.63
N PHE A 204 -8.26 2.38 -5.10
CA PHE A 204 -9.47 1.73 -4.58
C PHE A 204 -9.75 0.49 -5.42
N ASN A 205 -9.79 -0.67 -4.75
CA ASN A 205 -10.12 -1.96 -5.34
C ASN A 205 -11.57 -2.28 -4.98
N PHE A 206 -12.38 -2.66 -5.96
CA PHE A 206 -13.83 -2.85 -5.82
C PHE A 206 -14.25 -4.31 -5.99
N GLY A 207 -13.49 -5.25 -5.42
CA GLY A 207 -13.80 -6.68 -5.44
C GLY A 207 -13.00 -7.45 -4.41
#